data_AF-A0A2V4MSR2-F1
#
_entry.id   AF-A0A2V4MSR2-F1
#
_cell.length_a   1.000
_cell.length_b   1.000
_cell.length_c   1.000
_cell.angle_alpha   90.00
_cell.angle_beta   90.00
_cell.angle_gamma   90.00
#
_symmetry.space_group_name_H-M   'P 1'
#
loop_
_entity.id
_entity.type
_entity.pdbx_description
1 polymer ?
#
loop_
_entity_poly.entity_id
_entity_poly.type
_entity_poly.pdbx_seq_one_letter_code
_entity_poly.pdbx_strand_id
1 'polypeptide(L)'
;MNGLEVDVIQRYAVSLPGPVGSHAPARVVVVHWTSARAAGLPVYADEEGDFRVTVDELGSAQLLEAADGAQAQCLHAVPLP
;
A
#
# COMPACT_ATOMS: atom_id res chain seq x y z
N MET A 1 -24.69 22.41 -0.66
CA MET A 1 -24.15 21.06 -0.42
C MET A 1 -22.82 20.99 -1.16
N ASN A 2 -21.73 21.48 -0.55
CA ASN A 2 -20.41 21.42 -1.17
C ASN A 2 -19.76 20.13 -0.71
N GLY A 3 -19.65 19.17 -1.64
CA GLY A 3 -18.99 17.90 -1.41
C GLY A 3 -17.53 18.16 -1.09
N LEU A 4 -17.09 17.70 0.08
CA LEU A 4 -15.68 17.58 0.38
C LEU A 4 -15.13 16.57 -0.64
N GLU A 5 -14.49 17.06 -1.69
CA GLU A 5 -13.53 16.28 -2.45
C GLU A 5 -12.48 15.85 -1.42
N VAL A 6 -12.65 14.62 -0.91
CA VAL A 6 -11.61 13.97 -0.12
C VAL A 6 -10.47 13.83 -1.10
N ASP A 7 -9.45 14.67 -0.97
CA ASP A 7 -8.23 14.60 -1.77
C ASP A 7 -7.66 13.20 -1.59
N VAL A 8 -8.01 12.32 -2.52
CA VAL A 8 -7.57 10.93 -2.44
C VAL A 8 -6.13 10.96 -2.89
N ILE A 9 -5.24 10.68 -1.94
CA ILE A 9 -3.82 10.58 -2.22
C ILE A 9 -3.66 9.61 -3.38
N GLN A 10 -3.11 10.10 -4.47
CA GLN A 10 -3.02 9.32 -5.70
C GLN A 10 -1.93 8.26 -5.62
N ARG A 11 -0.91 8.48 -4.77
CA ARG A 11 0.32 7.69 -4.76
C ARG A 11 0.90 7.56 -3.37
N TYR A 12 1.41 6.38 -3.06
CA TYR A 12 2.16 6.11 -1.84
C TYR A 12 3.49 5.43 -2.15
N ALA A 13 4.52 5.76 -1.37
CA ALA A 13 5.75 4.99 -1.27
C ALA A 13 5.63 4.00 -0.09
N VAL A 14 5.66 2.70 -0.39
CA VAL A 14 5.53 1.61 0.57
C VAL A 14 6.88 0.96 0.81
N SER A 15 7.32 0.91 2.06
CA SER A 15 8.57 0.27 2.45
C SER A 15 8.37 -1.22 2.72
N LEU A 16 9.04 -2.06 1.94
CA LEU A 16 9.08 -3.50 2.10
C LEU A 16 10.32 -3.94 2.88
N PRO A 17 10.16 -4.77 3.92
CA PRO A 17 11.31 -5.41 4.55
C PRO A 17 12.02 -6.30 3.53
N GLY A 18 13.34 -6.43 3.69
CA GLY A 18 14.10 -7.43 2.94
C GLY A 18 13.57 -8.84 3.21
N PRO A 19 13.78 -9.81 2.30
CA PRO A 19 13.38 -11.18 2.53
C PRO A 19 14.00 -11.71 3.83
N VAL A 20 13.23 -12.50 4.59
CA VAL A 20 13.68 -13.10 5.86
C VAL A 20 15.01 -13.82 5.66
N GLY A 21 15.97 -13.57 6.55
CA GLY A 21 17.31 -14.15 6.50
C GLY A 21 18.27 -13.47 5.53
N SER A 22 17.82 -12.46 4.79
CA SER A 22 18.69 -11.60 3.97
C SER A 22 18.91 -10.28 4.71
N HIS A 23 20.16 -9.96 5.04
CA HIS A 23 20.57 -8.62 5.47
C HIS A 23 20.51 -7.59 4.31
N ALA A 24 19.54 -7.73 3.42
CA ALA A 24 19.31 -6.82 2.32
C ALA A 24 18.67 -5.52 2.83
N PRO A 25 18.99 -4.37 2.22
CA PRO A 25 18.31 -3.12 2.53
C PRO A 25 16.81 -3.21 2.23
N ALA A 26 16.01 -2.44 2.96
CA ALA A 26 14.58 -2.29 2.69
C ALA A 26 14.37 -1.78 1.26
N ARG A 27 13.35 -2.30 0.59
CA ARG A 27 12.97 -1.88 -0.77
C ARG A 27 11.79 -0.92 -0.66
N VAL A 28 11.69 0.06 -1.55
CA VAL A 28 10.54 0.97 -1.62
C VAL A 28 9.81 0.71 -2.92
N VAL A 29 8.50 0.49 -2.83
CA VAL A 29 7.59 0.29 -3.97
C VAL A 29 6.63 1.46 -4.01
N VAL A 30 6.47 2.07 -5.19
CA VAL A 30 5.46 3.11 -5.38
C VAL A 30 4.17 2.45 -5.86
N VAL A 31 3.08 2.74 -5.16
CA VAL A 31 1.74 2.25 -5.50
C VAL A 31 0.84 3.41 -5.85
N HIS A 32 -0.05 3.18 -6.81
CA HIS A 32 -1.00 4.14 -7.36
C HIS A 32 -2.41 3.78 -6.92
N TRP A 33 -3.21 4.80 -6.67
CA TRP A 33 -4.61 4.65 -6.34
C TRP A 33 -5.32 3.91 -7.48
N THR A 34 -6.16 2.96 -7.10
CA THR A 34 -7.04 2.24 -8.03
C THR A 34 -8.49 2.54 -7.69
N SER A 35 -9.40 2.33 -8.64
CA SER A 35 -10.83 2.44 -8.38
C SER A 35 -11.39 1.33 -7.49
N ALA A 36 -10.56 0.36 -7.07
CA ALA A 36 -10.98 -0.77 -6.25
C ALA A 36 -10.95 -0.45 -4.75
N ARG A 37 -11.79 -1.16 -3.99
CA ARG A 37 -11.83 -1.11 -2.53
C ARG A 37 -11.82 -2.52 -1.96
N ALA A 38 -11.10 -2.73 -0.87
CA ALA A 38 -11.05 -4.00 -0.16
C ALA A 38 -11.26 -3.73 1.34
N ALA A 39 -12.18 -4.48 1.96
CA ALA A 39 -12.57 -4.30 3.36
C ALA A 39 -12.93 -2.83 3.73
N GLY A 40 -13.48 -2.06 2.78
CA GLY A 40 -13.83 -0.65 2.97
C GLY A 40 -12.71 0.36 2.73
N LEU A 41 -11.45 -0.10 2.61
CA LEU A 41 -10.28 0.74 2.36
C LEU A 41 -9.97 0.87 0.86
N PRO A 42 -9.39 2.00 0.41
CA PRO A 42 -8.92 2.18 -0.96
C PRO A 42 -7.77 1.21 -1.26
N VAL A 43 -7.80 0.62 -2.46
CA VAL A 43 -6.74 -0.26 -2.94
C VAL A 43 -5.77 0.53 -3.80
N TYR A 44 -4.49 0.26 -3.57
CA TYR A 44 -3.38 0.79 -4.35
C TYR A 44 -2.62 -0.38 -4.98
N ALA A 45 -2.12 -0.19 -6.18
CA ALA A 45 -1.35 -1.18 -6.92
C ALA A 45 -0.08 -0.56 -7.49
N ASP A 46 1.00 -1.33 -7.59
CA ASP A 46 2.14 -0.93 -8.40
C ASP A 46 1.80 -0.91 -9.91
N GLU A 47 2.75 -0.53 -10.76
CA GLU A 47 2.52 -0.41 -12.20
C GLU A 47 2.27 -1.77 -12.89
N GLU A 48 2.84 -2.86 -12.40
CA GLU A 48 2.64 -4.21 -12.95
C GLU A 48 1.37 -4.86 -12.38
N GLY A 49 0.91 -4.42 -11.21
CA GLY A 49 -0.30 -4.92 -10.54
C GLY A 49 -0.08 -6.22 -9.75
N ASP A 50 1.18 -6.65 -9.63
CA ASP A 50 1.63 -7.78 -8.82
C ASP A 50 1.61 -7.45 -7.32
N PHE A 51 1.73 -6.17 -6.96
CA PHE A 51 1.75 -5.70 -5.59
C PHE A 51 0.53 -4.82 -5.31
N ARG A 52 -0.44 -5.35 -4.56
CA ARG A 52 -1.68 -4.64 -4.20
C ARG A 52 -1.84 -4.52 -2.70
N VAL A 53 -2.06 -3.29 -2.23
CA VAL A 53 -2.20 -2.97 -0.80
C VAL A 53 -3.43 -2.11 -0.55
N THR A 54 -4.00 -2.23 0.65
CA THR A 54 -4.85 -1.18 1.22
C THR A 54 -4.00 -0.26 2.07
N VAL A 55 -4.32 1.03 2.09
CA VAL A 55 -3.66 2.01 2.98
C VAL A 55 -4.72 2.62 3.89
N ASP A 56 -4.46 2.61 5.19
CA ASP A 56 -5.33 3.26 6.18
C ASP A 56 -5.01 4.74 6.38
N GLU A 57 -5.83 5.42 7.17
CA GLU A 57 -5.73 6.86 7.46
C GLU A 57 -4.47 7.24 8.24
N LEU A 58 -3.78 6.26 8.84
CA LEU A 58 -2.54 6.42 9.60
C LEU A 58 -1.29 6.17 8.74
N GLY A 59 -1.46 5.79 7.46
CA GLY A 59 -0.35 5.47 6.56
C GLY A 59 0.19 4.05 6.73
N SER A 60 -0.60 3.13 7.30
CA SER A 60 -0.23 1.71 7.31
C SER A 60 -0.78 1.01 6.07
N ALA A 61 0.11 0.38 5.32
CA ALA A 61 -0.23 -0.44 4.16
C ALA A 61 -0.36 -1.91 4.53
N GLN A 62 -1.39 -2.58 4.01
CA GLN A 62 -1.63 -4.01 4.19
C GLN A 62 -1.74 -4.70 2.84
N LEU A 63 -0.97 -5.78 2.64
CA LEU A 63 -0.96 -6.55 1.40
C LEU A 63 -2.24 -7.38 1.23
N LEU A 64 -2.86 -7.31 0.04
CA LEU A 64 -4.09 -8.04 -0.27
C LEU A 64 -3.85 -9.48 -0.71
N GLU A 65 -2.75 -9.76 -1.41
CA GLU A 65 -2.39 -11.10 -1.91
C GLU A 65 -1.14 -11.62 -1.18
N ALA A 66 -1.19 -11.64 0.15
CA ALA A 66 -0.15 -12.27 0.95
C ALA A 66 -0.12 -13.78 0.69
N ALA A 67 0.87 -14.25 -0.08
CA ALA A 67 1.23 -15.66 -0.13
C ALA A 67 1.41 -16.18 1.32
N ASP A 68 0.87 -17.37 1.59
CA ASP A 68 0.84 -18.04 2.90
C ASP A 68 2.02 -17.67 3.81
N GLY A 69 1.75 -16.87 4.85
CA GLY A 69 2.74 -16.41 5.84
C GLY A 69 2.99 -14.89 5.87
N ALA A 70 2.59 -14.12 4.85
CA ALA A 70 2.68 -12.65 4.85
C ALA A 70 1.41 -11.94 5.37
N GLN A 71 0.52 -12.70 6.01
CA GLN A 71 -0.74 -12.20 6.58
C GLN A 71 -0.40 -11.26 7.75
N ALA A 72 -0.64 -9.97 7.55
CA ALA A 72 -0.43 -8.87 8.51
C ALA A 72 1.01 -8.33 8.66
N GLN A 73 1.74 -8.12 7.57
CA GLN A 73 2.81 -7.12 7.61
C GLN A 73 2.18 -5.74 7.47
N CYS A 74 2.11 -5.00 8.58
CA CYS A 74 1.86 -3.56 8.55
C CYS A 74 3.09 -2.91 7.90
N LEU A 75 2.96 -2.51 6.65
CA LEU A 75 3.99 -1.83 5.88
C LEU A 75 3.85 -0.33 6.10
N HIS A 76 4.97 0.38 6.14
CA HIS A 76 4.94 1.84 6.25
C HIS A 76 4.70 2.46 4.89
N ALA A 77 3.66 3.28 4.76
CA ALA A 77 3.31 3.98 3.53
C ALA A 77 3.37 5.50 3.72
N VAL A 78 4.10 6.18 2.84
CA VAL A 78 4.24 7.64 2.84
C VAL A 78 3.54 8.23 1.62
N PRO A 79 2.63 9.20 1.79
CA PRO A 79 1.98 9.86 0.65
C PRO A 79 3.02 10.58 -0.21
N LEU A 80 2.89 10.45 -1.53
CA LEU A 80 3.70 11.18 -2.50
C LEU A 80 2.89 12.31 -3.13
N PRO A 81 3.55 13.43 -3.49
CA PRO A 81 2.93 14.52 -4.24
C PRO A 81 2.61 14.12 -5.69
#